data_AF-A0A7X9JCX9-F1
#
_entry.id   AF-A0A7X9JCX9-F1
#
_cell.length_a   1.000
_cell.length_b   1.000
_cell.length_c   1.000
_cell.angle_alpha   90.00
_cell.angle_beta   90.00
_cell.angle_gamma   90.00
#
_symmetry.space_group_name_H-M   'P 1'
#
loop_
_entity.id
_entity.type
_entity.pdbx_description
1 polymer ?
#
loop_
_entity_poly.entity_id
_entity_poly.type
_entity_poly.pdbx_seq_one_letter_code
_entity_poly.pdbx_strand_id
1 'polypeptide(L)'
;METKKFIISIVFIFLLISVRIFFPITDVFQKVVVFLSFFVVIPILFNSLILKRKFDDIGLQFGDWKKGLIWSGTSTALIGIIFGIFIYFFGFYEKYLIPASIVNSYKDFILYSITTTLFFVVIYDLFFRGFLMGILQLKIGFWAVVVQAVVFIALAIFAGSVIWTLVPYMIFSLFAGIIVYKSRSIIYSSIMQFIILFLLNAGMIYTLK
;
A
#
# COMPACT_ATOMS: atom_id res chain seq x y z
N MET A 1 -21.38 -10.63 7.46
CA MET A 1 -22.02 -9.53 6.70
C MET A 1 -23.08 -10.11 5.76
N GLU A 2 -24.25 -9.48 5.71
CA GLU A 2 -25.32 -9.85 4.79
C GLU A 2 -24.86 -9.83 3.33
N THR A 3 -25.31 -10.79 2.53
CA THR A 3 -24.91 -10.92 1.13
C THR A 3 -25.23 -9.66 0.31
N LYS A 4 -26.36 -8.99 0.58
CA LYS A 4 -26.71 -7.72 -0.08
C LYS A 4 -25.67 -6.62 0.18
N LYS A 5 -25.27 -6.42 1.44
CA LYS A 5 -24.24 -5.44 1.81
C LYS A 5 -22.88 -5.78 1.19
N PHE A 6 -22.53 -7.06 1.14
CA PHE A 6 -21.31 -7.50 0.46
C PHE A 6 -21.31 -7.13 -1.03
N ILE A 7 -22.38 -7.44 -1.75
CA ILE A 7 -22.50 -7.13 -3.18
C ILE A 7 -22.43 -5.61 -3.40
N ILE A 8 -23.14 -4.82 -2.59
CA ILE A 8 -23.07 -3.35 -2.66
C ILE A 8 -21.64 -2.85 -2.46
N SER A 9 -20.89 -3.41 -1.50
CA SER A 9 -19.48 -3.05 -1.29
C SER A 9 -18.59 -3.37 -2.48
N ILE A 10 -18.77 -4.54 -3.10
CA ILE A 10 -17.96 -4.93 -4.28
C ILE A 10 -18.26 -4.01 -5.46
N VAL A 11 -19.55 -3.74 -5.74
CA VAL A 11 -19.96 -2.81 -6.79
C VAL A 11 -19.41 -1.41 -6.50
N PHE A 12 -19.49 -0.95 -5.25
CA PHE A 12 -18.94 0.34 -4.85
C PHE A 12 -17.43 0.44 -5.06
N ILE A 13 -16.66 -0.58 -4.63
CA ILE A 13 -15.21 -0.64 -4.84
C ILE A 13 -14.88 -0.59 -6.33
N PHE A 14 -15.60 -1.37 -7.15
CA PHE A 14 -15.40 -1.40 -8.59
C PHE A 14 -15.68 -0.03 -9.23
N LEU A 15 -16.78 0.63 -8.85
CA LEU A 15 -17.10 1.98 -9.32
C LEU A 15 -16.05 3.00 -8.86
N LEU A 16 -15.63 2.94 -7.61
CA LEU A 16 -14.64 3.87 -7.04
C LEU A 16 -13.31 3.78 -7.79
N ILE A 17 -12.85 2.56 -8.07
CA ILE A 17 -11.65 2.29 -8.86
C ILE A 17 -11.83 2.77 -10.30
N SER A 18 -12.96 2.45 -10.94
CA SER A 18 -13.23 2.83 -12.33
C SER A 18 -13.26 4.35 -12.49
N VAL A 19 -14.01 5.06 -11.64
CA VAL A 19 -14.07 6.52 -11.65
C VAL A 19 -12.68 7.11 -11.44
N ARG A 20 -11.87 6.57 -10.53
CA ARG A 20 -10.50 7.05 -10.32
C ARG A 20 -9.65 6.95 -11.58
N ILE A 21 -9.78 5.87 -12.37
CA ILE A 21 -9.01 5.67 -13.60
C ILE A 21 -9.38 6.73 -14.65
N PHE A 22 -10.67 7.05 -14.78
CA PHE A 22 -11.16 8.02 -15.78
C PHE A 22 -11.15 9.47 -15.29
N PHE A 23 -10.93 9.71 -14.00
CA PHE A 23 -10.92 11.07 -13.45
C PHE A 23 -9.69 11.84 -13.95
N PRO A 24 -9.86 12.94 -14.70
CA PRO A 24 -8.74 13.69 -15.23
C PRO A 24 -7.98 14.40 -14.11
N ILE A 25 -6.66 14.31 -14.13
CA ILE A 25 -5.80 14.99 -13.16
C ILE A 25 -4.74 15.77 -13.93
N THR A 26 -4.75 17.09 -13.75
CA THR A 26 -3.86 18.01 -14.47
C THR A 26 -2.72 18.52 -13.59
N ASP A 27 -2.99 18.75 -12.31
CA ASP A 27 -2.04 19.37 -11.38
C ASP A 27 -1.67 18.46 -10.17
N VAL A 28 -0.54 18.75 -9.52
CA VAL A 28 -0.05 18.06 -8.32
C VAL A 28 -1.04 18.21 -7.16
N PHE A 29 -1.63 19.39 -6.97
CA PHE A 29 -2.65 19.57 -5.92
C PHE A 29 -3.87 18.67 -6.19
N GLN A 30 -4.33 18.63 -7.44
CA GLN A 30 -5.42 17.73 -7.84
C GLN A 30 -5.06 16.27 -7.61
N LYS A 31 -3.80 15.84 -7.88
CA LYS A 31 -3.35 14.47 -7.55
C LYS A 31 -3.56 14.19 -6.07
N VAL A 32 -3.05 15.03 -5.18
CA VAL A 32 -3.16 14.82 -3.72
C VAL A 32 -4.62 14.74 -3.28
N VAL A 33 -5.46 15.68 -3.72
CA VAL A 33 -6.89 15.71 -3.38
C VAL A 33 -7.61 14.45 -3.89
N VAL A 34 -7.36 14.04 -5.13
CA VAL A 34 -7.98 12.85 -5.71
C VAL A 34 -7.51 11.59 -4.98
N PHE A 35 -6.22 11.45 -4.68
CA PHE A 35 -5.72 10.29 -3.93
C PHE A 35 -6.35 10.22 -2.53
N LEU A 36 -6.36 11.32 -1.77
CA LEU A 36 -7.01 11.35 -0.45
C LEU A 36 -8.51 11.06 -0.54
N SER A 37 -9.19 11.64 -1.51
CA SER A 37 -10.64 11.47 -1.66
C SER A 37 -11.00 10.00 -1.95
N PHE A 38 -10.37 9.41 -2.97
CA PHE A 38 -10.72 8.07 -3.45
C PHE A 38 -10.16 6.94 -2.58
N PHE A 39 -8.97 7.11 -1.99
CA PHE A 39 -8.33 6.05 -1.22
C PHE A 39 -8.50 6.19 0.29
N VAL A 40 -8.93 7.34 0.80
CA VAL A 40 -9.10 7.58 2.25
C VAL A 40 -10.50 8.03 2.59
N VAL A 41 -10.91 9.22 2.15
CA VAL A 41 -12.16 9.86 2.61
C VAL A 41 -13.37 9.03 2.23
N ILE A 42 -13.54 8.70 0.95
CA ILE A 42 -14.69 7.96 0.45
C ILE A 42 -14.78 6.54 1.09
N PRO A 43 -13.69 5.74 1.15
CA PRO A 43 -13.68 4.46 1.87
C PRO A 43 -14.07 4.55 3.35
N ILE A 44 -13.56 5.57 4.06
CA ILE A 44 -13.88 5.80 5.47
C ILE A 44 -15.36 6.15 5.64
N LEU A 45 -15.89 7.04 4.79
CA LEU A 45 -17.30 7.43 4.81
C LEU A 45 -18.19 6.24 4.47
N PHE A 46 -17.82 5.42 3.49
CA PHE A 46 -18.57 4.21 3.15
C PHE A 46 -18.59 3.21 4.33
N ASN A 47 -17.44 3.00 4.98
CA ASN A 47 -17.34 2.07 6.10
C ASN A 47 -18.15 2.53 7.32
N SER A 48 -18.11 3.83 7.63
CA SER A 48 -18.80 4.42 8.78
C SER A 48 -20.30 4.62 8.54
N LEU A 49 -20.70 5.18 7.39
CA LEU A 49 -22.10 5.55 7.13
C LEU A 49 -22.94 4.39 6.58
N ILE A 50 -22.37 3.60 5.66
CA ILE A 50 -23.12 2.55 4.93
C ILE A 50 -22.96 1.20 5.63
N LEU A 51 -21.72 0.82 5.94
CA LEU A 51 -21.44 -0.45 6.62
C LEU A 51 -21.64 -0.38 8.13
N LYS A 52 -21.70 0.83 8.72
CA LYS A 52 -21.82 1.07 10.16
C LYS A 52 -20.75 0.33 10.98
N ARG A 53 -19.53 0.25 10.42
CA ARG A 53 -18.37 -0.38 11.06
C ARG A 53 -17.52 0.67 11.77
N LYS A 54 -16.82 0.26 12.83
CA LYS A 54 -15.93 1.15 13.58
C LYS A 54 -14.64 1.40 12.79
N PHE A 55 -13.96 2.50 13.10
CA PHE A 55 -12.64 2.80 12.53
C PHE A 55 -11.60 1.73 12.88
N ASP A 56 -11.72 1.12 14.05
CA ASP A 56 -10.88 0.01 14.50
C ASP A 56 -10.93 -1.20 13.56
N ASP A 57 -12.07 -1.39 12.86
CA ASP A 57 -12.24 -2.47 11.89
C ASP A 57 -11.44 -2.27 10.59
N ILE A 58 -10.95 -1.05 10.34
CA ILE A 58 -10.07 -0.70 9.21
C ILE A 58 -8.60 -0.98 9.58
N GLY A 59 -8.32 -1.40 10.81
CA GLY A 59 -6.97 -1.74 11.26
C GLY A 59 -6.16 -0.54 11.76
N LEU A 60 -6.79 0.60 12.04
CA LEU A 60 -6.17 1.79 12.66
C LEU A 60 -5.94 1.62 14.18
N GLN A 61 -5.68 0.40 14.62
CA GLN A 61 -5.40 0.02 16.00
C GLN A 61 -4.09 -0.76 16.05
N PHE A 62 -3.47 -0.88 17.21
CA PHE A 62 -2.26 -1.71 17.37
C PHE A 62 -2.54 -3.22 17.36
N GLY A 63 -3.80 -3.63 17.54
CA GLY A 63 -4.23 -5.03 17.43
C GLY A 63 -3.40 -6.00 18.29
N ASP A 64 -3.06 -7.16 17.73
CA ASP A 64 -2.20 -8.16 18.35
C ASP A 64 -0.72 -7.83 18.09
N TRP A 65 -0.08 -7.16 19.04
CA TRP A 65 1.29 -6.68 18.89
C TRP A 65 2.33 -7.79 18.72
N LYS A 66 2.13 -8.95 19.36
CA LYS A 66 3.05 -10.09 19.23
C LYS A 66 3.03 -10.63 17.81
N LYS A 67 1.83 -10.84 17.28
CA LYS A 67 1.67 -11.24 15.86
C LYS A 67 2.14 -10.14 14.92
N GLY A 68 1.87 -8.88 15.25
CA GLY A 68 2.39 -7.72 14.53
C GLY A 68 3.89 -7.80 14.33
N LEU A 69 4.66 -7.94 15.42
CA LEU A 69 6.11 -8.03 15.37
C LEU A 69 6.62 -9.28 14.65
N ILE A 70 6.08 -10.46 14.96
CA ILE A 70 6.52 -11.73 14.33
C ILE A 70 6.29 -11.72 12.82
N TRP A 71 5.09 -11.34 12.39
CA TRP A 71 4.75 -11.31 10.96
C TRP A 71 5.44 -10.16 10.23
N SER A 72 5.70 -9.04 10.91
CA SER A 72 6.53 -7.95 10.38
C SER A 72 7.96 -8.38 10.13
N GLY A 73 8.61 -8.99 11.14
CA GLY A 73 10.00 -9.43 11.02
C GLY A 73 10.18 -10.50 9.95
N THR A 74 9.33 -11.52 9.95
CA THR A 74 9.38 -12.60 8.94
C THR A 74 9.11 -12.08 7.53
N SER A 75 8.11 -11.22 7.35
CA SER A 75 7.82 -10.62 6.05
C SER A 75 8.97 -9.75 5.56
N THR A 76 9.52 -8.89 6.43
CA THR A 76 10.63 -8.00 6.10
C THR A 76 11.87 -8.78 5.69
N ALA A 77 12.19 -9.87 6.41
CA ALA A 77 13.29 -10.75 6.07
C ALA A 77 13.11 -11.39 4.67
N LEU A 78 11.92 -11.96 4.40
CA LEU A 78 11.62 -12.56 3.10
C LEU A 78 11.67 -11.54 1.96
N ILE A 79 11.15 -10.33 2.19
CA ILE A 79 11.22 -9.24 1.22
C ILE A 79 12.66 -8.81 0.97
N GLY A 80 13.49 -8.74 2.01
CA GLY A 80 14.92 -8.47 1.87
C GLY A 80 15.62 -9.49 0.98
N ILE A 81 15.30 -10.78 1.14
CA ILE A 81 15.82 -11.85 0.27
C ILE A 81 15.34 -11.66 -1.19
N ILE A 82 14.05 -11.39 -1.38
CA ILE A 82 13.48 -11.14 -2.72
C ILE A 82 14.19 -9.96 -3.38
N PHE A 83 14.39 -8.85 -2.66
CA PHE A 83 15.11 -7.70 -3.19
C PHE A 83 16.59 -7.98 -3.44
N GLY A 84 17.25 -8.76 -2.59
CA GLY A 84 18.62 -9.23 -2.84
C GLY A 84 18.72 -9.98 -4.18
N ILE A 85 17.76 -10.86 -4.47
CA ILE A 85 17.67 -11.57 -5.75
C ILE A 85 17.43 -10.58 -6.91
N PHE A 86 16.49 -9.64 -6.77
CA PHE A 86 16.17 -8.65 -7.80
C PHE A 86 17.36 -7.72 -8.10
N ILE A 87 18.11 -7.32 -7.08
CA ILE A 87 19.30 -6.48 -7.22
C ILE A 87 20.41 -7.26 -7.93
N TYR A 88 20.72 -8.48 -7.46
CA TYR A 88 21.86 -9.25 -7.96
C TYR A 88 21.62 -9.84 -9.35
N PHE A 89 20.45 -10.41 -9.62
CA PHE A 89 20.18 -11.14 -10.87
C PHE A 89 19.45 -10.30 -11.94
N PHE A 90 18.70 -9.27 -11.55
CA PHE A 90 17.82 -8.54 -12.48
C PHE A 90 18.20 -7.06 -12.66
N GLY A 91 19.29 -6.61 -12.04
CA GLY A 91 19.78 -5.23 -12.14
C GLY A 91 18.74 -4.22 -11.64
N PHE A 92 18.07 -4.50 -10.51
CA PHE A 92 16.94 -3.70 -10.04
C PHE A 92 17.25 -2.19 -9.95
N TYR A 93 18.43 -1.82 -9.44
CA TYR A 93 18.83 -0.42 -9.31
C TYR A 93 19.00 0.31 -10.65
N GLU A 94 19.28 -0.40 -11.75
CA GLU A 94 19.36 0.23 -13.08
C GLU A 94 17.99 0.70 -13.59
N LYS A 95 16.91 0.11 -13.07
CA LYS A 95 15.53 0.35 -13.51
C LYS A 95 14.71 1.12 -12.47
N TYR A 96 15.13 1.07 -11.21
CA TYR A 96 14.48 1.73 -10.09
C TYR A 96 14.75 3.24 -10.11
N LEU A 97 13.70 4.03 -10.35
CA LEU A 97 13.82 5.47 -10.48
C LEU A 97 13.59 6.16 -9.14
N ILE A 98 14.49 7.07 -8.78
CA ILE A 98 14.33 7.98 -7.65
C ILE A 98 14.46 9.44 -8.11
N PRO A 99 13.81 10.40 -7.43
CA PRO A 99 13.94 11.81 -7.79
C PRO A 99 15.39 12.31 -7.66
N ALA A 100 15.88 13.09 -8.63
CA ALA A 100 17.24 13.64 -8.59
C ALA A 100 17.50 14.54 -7.36
N SER A 101 16.43 15.16 -6.82
CA SER A 101 16.51 16.03 -5.63
C SER A 101 17.01 15.28 -4.39
N ILE A 102 16.72 13.99 -4.25
CA ILE A 102 17.08 13.23 -3.04
C ILE A 102 18.50 12.66 -3.08
N VAL A 103 19.16 12.65 -4.24
CA VAL A 103 20.51 12.07 -4.41
C VAL A 103 21.57 12.98 -3.78
N ASN A 104 21.40 14.29 -3.93
CA ASN A 104 22.41 15.29 -3.58
C ASN A 104 22.25 15.87 -2.17
N SER A 105 21.12 15.63 -1.50
CA SER A 105 20.77 16.27 -0.24
C SER A 105 20.14 15.29 0.73
N TYR A 106 20.83 15.04 1.85
CA TYR A 106 20.31 14.19 2.92
C TYR A 106 19.00 14.74 3.50
N LYS A 107 18.89 16.07 3.62
CA LYS A 107 17.67 16.73 4.10
C LYS A 107 16.48 16.45 3.18
N ASP A 108 16.70 16.54 1.87
CA ASP A 108 15.64 16.29 0.88
C ASP A 108 15.27 14.82 0.81
N PHE A 109 16.23 13.91 1.02
CA PHE A 109 15.96 12.47 1.16
C PHE A 109 15.03 12.16 2.34
N ILE A 110 15.31 12.71 3.53
CA ILE A 110 14.47 12.51 4.71
C ILE A 110 13.09 13.14 4.49
N LEU A 111 13.04 14.37 3.96
CA LEU A 111 11.78 15.07 3.69
C LEU A 111 10.92 14.28 2.68
N TYR A 112 11.51 13.83 1.57
CA TYR A 112 10.82 13.01 0.58
C TYR A 112 10.29 11.70 1.17
N SER A 113 11.11 11.03 1.98
CA SER A 113 10.72 9.76 2.60
C SER A 113 9.49 9.96 3.51
N ILE A 114 9.49 10.99 4.35
CA ILE A 114 8.38 11.21 5.29
C ILE A 114 7.15 11.78 4.58
N THR A 115 7.31 12.77 3.71
CA THR A 115 6.17 13.48 3.12
C THR A 115 5.53 12.74 1.94
N THR A 116 6.34 12.00 1.18
CA THR A 116 5.88 11.32 -0.05
C THR A 116 5.78 9.83 0.19
N THR A 117 6.89 9.17 0.55
CA THR A 117 6.91 7.70 0.67
C THR A 117 5.94 7.22 1.75
N LEU A 118 6.03 7.74 2.98
CA LEU A 118 5.14 7.35 4.07
C LEU A 118 3.67 7.70 3.78
N PHE A 119 3.42 8.87 3.18
CA PHE A 119 2.08 9.29 2.78
C PHE A 119 1.41 8.28 1.84
N PHE A 120 2.08 7.89 0.76
CA PHE A 120 1.53 6.90 -0.17
C PHE A 120 1.39 5.51 0.45
N VAL A 121 2.34 5.09 1.28
CA VAL A 121 2.26 3.81 2.00
C VAL A 121 1.00 3.73 2.86
N VAL A 122 0.75 4.75 3.69
CA VAL A 122 -0.42 4.78 4.58
C VAL A 122 -1.73 4.81 3.79
N ILE A 123 -1.80 5.61 2.71
CA ILE A 123 -2.99 5.69 1.87
C ILE A 123 -3.30 4.33 1.23
N TYR A 124 -2.29 3.67 0.67
CA TYR A 124 -2.48 2.35 0.07
C TYR A 124 -2.84 1.29 1.11
N ASP A 125 -2.21 1.29 2.28
CA ASP A 125 -2.56 0.34 3.33
C ASP A 125 -3.99 0.53 3.83
N LEU A 126 -4.42 1.77 4.03
CA LEU A 126 -5.78 2.09 4.45
C LEU A 126 -6.80 1.60 3.42
N PHE A 127 -6.58 1.86 2.14
CA PHE A 127 -7.51 1.41 1.10
C PHE A 127 -7.48 -0.09 0.89
N PHE A 128 -6.32 -0.67 0.61
CA PHE A 128 -6.21 -2.04 0.15
C PHE A 128 -6.33 -3.04 1.30
N ARG A 129 -5.67 -2.78 2.44
CA ARG A 129 -5.69 -3.70 3.59
C ARG A 129 -6.77 -3.34 4.60
N GLY A 130 -6.97 -2.05 4.87
CA GLY A 130 -8.00 -1.62 5.80
C GLY A 130 -9.40 -1.79 5.24
N PHE A 131 -9.66 -1.24 4.05
CA PHE A 131 -11.00 -1.21 3.47
C PHE A 131 -11.32 -2.44 2.60
N LEU A 132 -10.62 -2.62 1.47
CA LEU A 132 -10.89 -3.68 0.49
C LEU A 132 -10.74 -5.07 1.13
N MET A 133 -9.57 -5.36 1.70
CA MET A 133 -9.32 -6.65 2.34
C MET A 133 -10.24 -6.84 3.56
N GLY A 134 -10.48 -5.79 4.36
CA GLY A 134 -11.38 -5.83 5.50
C GLY A 134 -12.83 -6.16 5.14
N ILE A 135 -13.28 -5.87 3.91
CA ILE A 135 -14.60 -6.26 3.38
C ILE A 135 -14.55 -7.70 2.85
N LEU A 136 -13.52 -8.04 2.06
CA LEU A 136 -13.36 -9.37 1.47
C LEU A 136 -13.20 -10.47 2.53
N GLN A 137 -12.45 -10.19 3.59
CA GLN A 137 -12.18 -11.14 4.67
C GLN A 137 -13.45 -11.64 5.34
N LEU A 138 -14.53 -10.85 5.35
CA LEU A 138 -15.82 -11.24 5.92
C LEU A 138 -16.53 -12.37 5.15
N LYS A 139 -16.12 -12.66 3.92
CA LYS A 139 -16.70 -13.72 3.07
C LYS A 139 -15.70 -14.79 2.69
N ILE A 140 -14.47 -14.41 2.32
CA ILE A 140 -13.46 -15.34 1.79
C ILE A 140 -12.25 -15.55 2.72
N GLY A 141 -12.27 -14.96 3.93
CA GLY A 141 -11.24 -15.18 4.95
C GLY A 141 -9.84 -14.81 4.46
N PHE A 142 -8.90 -15.76 4.58
CA PHE A 142 -7.50 -15.56 4.19
C PHE A 142 -7.31 -15.24 2.70
N TRP A 143 -8.17 -15.74 1.81
CA TRP A 143 -8.09 -15.43 0.37
C TRP A 143 -8.23 -13.94 0.06
N ALA A 144 -8.81 -13.16 0.97
CA ALA A 144 -8.84 -11.70 0.87
C ALA A 144 -7.43 -11.09 0.73
N VAL A 145 -6.41 -11.68 1.35
CA VAL A 145 -5.00 -11.25 1.25
C VAL A 145 -4.48 -11.38 -0.18
N VAL A 146 -4.84 -12.46 -0.87
CA VAL A 146 -4.42 -12.70 -2.25
C VAL A 146 -5.20 -11.79 -3.20
N VAL A 147 -6.53 -11.73 -3.04
CA VAL A 147 -7.40 -10.92 -3.90
C VAL A 147 -7.05 -9.43 -3.83
N GLN A 148 -6.82 -8.86 -2.65
CA GLN A 148 -6.41 -7.45 -2.54
C GLN A 148 -5.06 -7.18 -3.20
N ALA A 149 -4.12 -8.13 -3.13
CA ALA A 149 -2.80 -7.99 -3.73
C ALA A 149 -2.91 -8.01 -5.27
N VAL A 150 -3.71 -8.93 -5.82
CA VAL A 150 -3.99 -8.98 -7.27
C VAL A 150 -4.65 -7.69 -7.75
N VAL A 151 -5.64 -7.17 -7.03
CA VAL A 151 -6.29 -5.90 -7.37
C VAL A 151 -5.28 -4.74 -7.32
N PHE A 152 -4.42 -4.69 -6.29
CA PHE A 152 -3.36 -3.67 -6.19
C PHE A 152 -2.40 -3.74 -7.38
N ILE A 153 -1.89 -4.94 -7.69
CA ILE A 153 -0.95 -5.17 -8.79
C ILE A 153 -1.58 -4.80 -10.13
N ALA A 154 -2.82 -5.24 -10.38
CA ALA A 154 -3.55 -4.88 -11.59
C ALA A 154 -3.64 -3.36 -11.74
N LEU A 155 -4.04 -2.64 -10.68
CA LEU A 155 -4.12 -1.19 -10.70
C LEU A 155 -2.77 -0.51 -10.90
N ALA A 156 -1.73 -1.03 -10.26
CA ALA A 156 -0.38 -0.50 -10.42
C ALA A 156 0.16 -0.71 -11.85
N ILE A 157 -0.21 -1.79 -12.53
CA ILE A 157 0.11 -2.02 -13.96
C ILE A 157 -0.68 -1.07 -14.86
N PHE A 158 -1.99 -0.92 -14.62
CA PHE A 158 -2.85 -0.01 -15.41
C PHE A 158 -2.52 1.47 -15.19
N ALA A 159 -1.89 1.83 -14.06
CA ALA A 159 -1.48 3.20 -13.77
C ALA A 159 -0.34 3.73 -14.67
N GLY A 160 0.32 2.87 -15.46
CA GLY A 160 1.22 3.30 -16.53
C GLY A 160 2.71 3.45 -16.17
N SER A 161 3.39 4.37 -16.86
CA SER A 161 4.79 4.34 -17.35
C SER A 161 5.95 4.22 -16.34
N VAL A 162 5.69 4.08 -15.04
CA VAL A 162 6.75 4.02 -14.00
C VAL A 162 6.66 2.74 -13.17
N ILE A 163 6.41 1.61 -13.85
CA ILE A 163 6.21 0.28 -13.24
C ILE A 163 7.28 -0.04 -12.19
N TRP A 164 8.55 0.25 -12.48
CA TRP A 164 9.68 -0.05 -11.58
C TRP A 164 9.63 0.68 -10.23
N THR A 165 9.06 1.88 -10.16
CA THR A 165 8.85 2.58 -8.88
C THR A 165 7.75 1.95 -8.04
N LEU A 166 6.80 1.25 -8.69
CA LEU A 166 5.71 0.55 -8.02
C LEU A 166 6.06 -0.89 -7.66
N VAL A 167 7.10 -1.49 -8.24
CA VAL A 167 7.54 -2.87 -7.95
C VAL A 167 7.68 -3.13 -6.44
N PRO A 168 8.30 -2.24 -5.64
CA PRO A 168 8.34 -2.47 -4.20
C PRO A 168 6.97 -2.52 -3.53
N TYR A 169 6.05 -1.66 -3.94
CA TYR A 169 4.68 -1.71 -3.43
C TYR A 169 3.96 -2.98 -3.88
N MET A 170 4.20 -3.46 -5.11
CA MET A 170 3.61 -4.69 -5.65
C MET A 170 4.10 -5.93 -4.89
N ILE A 171 5.42 -6.08 -4.70
CA ILE A 171 5.99 -7.19 -3.94
C ILE A 171 5.48 -7.15 -2.50
N PHE A 172 5.53 -5.97 -1.88
CA PHE A 172 5.10 -5.79 -0.50
C PHE A 172 3.60 -6.01 -0.31
N SER A 173 2.78 -5.85 -1.36
CA SER A 173 1.32 -5.89 -1.26
C SER A 173 0.76 -7.18 -0.63
N LEU A 174 1.37 -8.32 -0.95
CA LEU A 174 0.98 -9.62 -0.39
C LEU A 174 1.37 -9.73 1.09
N PHE A 175 2.61 -9.38 1.41
CA PHE A 175 3.15 -9.42 2.77
C PHE A 175 2.45 -8.44 3.71
N ALA A 176 2.14 -7.23 3.25
CA ALA A 176 1.31 -6.27 3.97
C ALA A 176 -0.04 -6.89 4.35
N GLY A 177 -0.70 -7.56 3.39
CA GLY A 177 -1.96 -8.25 3.65
C GLY A 177 -1.81 -9.35 4.72
N ILE A 178 -0.72 -10.13 4.71
CA ILE A 178 -0.45 -11.14 5.74
C ILE A 178 -0.27 -10.49 7.12
N ILE A 179 0.55 -9.44 7.21
CA ILE A 179 0.80 -8.70 8.46
C ILE A 179 -0.53 -8.20 9.02
N VAL A 180 -1.36 -7.55 8.20
CA VAL A 180 -2.65 -6.99 8.62
C VAL A 180 -3.63 -8.10 9.01
N TYR A 181 -3.70 -9.20 8.25
CA TYR A 181 -4.58 -10.33 8.54
C TYR A 181 -4.31 -10.94 9.92
N LYS A 182 -3.02 -11.05 10.29
CA LYS A 182 -2.58 -11.69 11.53
C LYS A 182 -2.60 -10.74 12.72
N SER A 183 -2.20 -9.48 12.52
CA SER A 183 -2.11 -8.48 13.59
C SER A 183 -3.37 -7.67 13.81
N ARG A 184 -4.27 -7.60 12.80
CA ARG A 184 -5.41 -6.67 12.74
C ARG A 184 -5.01 -5.19 12.80
N SER A 185 -3.81 -4.86 12.32
CA SER A 185 -3.26 -3.52 12.33
C SER A 185 -2.54 -3.19 11.03
N ILE A 186 -2.93 -2.07 10.40
CA ILE A 186 -2.22 -1.51 9.24
C ILE A 186 -0.95 -0.76 9.63
N ILE A 187 -0.79 -0.42 10.92
CA ILE A 187 0.35 0.35 11.40
C ILE A 187 1.64 -0.46 11.19
N TYR A 188 1.63 -1.75 11.52
CA TYR A 188 2.81 -2.60 11.33
C TYR A 188 3.16 -2.77 9.85
N SER A 189 2.18 -3.01 8.97
CA SER A 189 2.45 -3.15 7.54
C SER A 189 3.01 -1.85 6.96
N SER A 190 2.43 -0.70 7.34
CA SER A 190 2.86 0.61 6.84
C SER A 190 4.27 0.95 7.30
N ILE A 191 4.60 0.72 8.57
CA ILE A 191 5.95 0.97 9.09
C ILE A 191 6.97 0.08 8.37
N MET A 192 6.70 -1.21 8.21
CA MET A 192 7.64 -2.12 7.56
C MET A 192 7.81 -1.81 6.07
N GLN A 193 6.70 -1.46 5.39
CA GLN A 193 6.77 -1.04 4.00
C GLN A 193 7.58 0.24 3.83
N PHE A 194 7.38 1.21 4.73
CA PHE A 194 8.16 2.44 4.76
C PHE A 194 9.65 2.16 5.00
N ILE A 195 10.00 1.31 5.96
CA ILE A 195 11.40 0.93 6.24
C ILE A 195 12.05 0.31 5.00
N ILE A 196 11.40 -0.64 4.34
CA ILE A 196 11.94 -1.27 3.13
C ILE A 196 12.15 -0.22 2.03
N LEU A 197 11.16 0.62 1.76
CA LEU A 197 11.27 1.67 0.74
C LEU A 197 12.37 2.68 1.07
N PHE A 198 12.51 3.04 2.34
CA PHE A 198 13.57 3.92 2.82
C PHE A 198 14.95 3.30 2.57
N LEU A 199 15.13 2.01 2.89
CA LEU A 199 16.38 1.28 2.67
C LEU A 199 16.69 1.11 1.18
N LEU A 200 15.70 0.82 0.34
CA LEU A 200 15.88 0.72 -1.12
C LEU A 200 16.28 2.07 -1.72
N ASN A 201 15.65 3.17 -1.29
CA ASN A 201 16.03 4.51 -1.74
C ASN A 201 17.45 4.87 -1.28
N ALA A 202 17.80 4.57 -0.03
CA ALA A 202 19.16 4.79 0.48
C ALA A 202 20.21 3.96 -0.28
N GLY A 203 19.91 2.69 -0.56
CA GLY A 203 20.76 1.81 -1.37
C GLY A 203 20.94 2.33 -2.79
N MET A 204 19.88 2.82 -3.42
CA MET A 204 19.95 3.45 -4.75
C MET A 204 20.83 4.71 -4.74
N ILE A 205 20.68 5.57 -3.72
CA ILE A 205 21.53 6.77 -3.57
C ILE A 205 23.01 6.36 -3.42
N TYR A 206 23.29 5.29 -2.67
CA TYR A 206 24.64 4.78 -2.50
C TYR A 206 25.23 4.28 -3.84
N THR A 207 24.44 3.64 -4.70
CA THR A 207 24.91 3.18 -6.03
C THR A 207 25.14 4.31 -7.04
N LEU A 208 24.55 5.50 -6.82
CA LEU A 208 24.67 6.66 -7.71
C LEU A 208 25.84 7.59 -7.34
N LYS A 209 26.46 7.39 -6.19
CA LYS A 209 27.62 8.16 -5.70
C LYS A 209 28.90 7.37 -5.91
#